data_AF-B4DZV7-F1
#
_entry.id   AF-B4DZV7-F1
#
_cell.length_a   1.000
_cell.length_b   1.000
_cell.length_c   1.000
_cell.angle_alpha   90.00
_cell.angle_beta   90.00
_cell.angle_gamma   90.00
#
_symmetry.space_group_name_H-M   'P 1'
#
loop_
_entity.id
_entity.type
_entity.pdbx_description
1 polymer ?
#
loop_
_entity_poly.entity_id
_entity_poly.type
_entity_poly.pdbx_seq_one_letter_code
_entity_poly.pdbx_strand_id
1 'polypeptide(L)'
;MGSLVYLRQGIENSPYVHLLDANQWADICDIFTRDACALLGLSVESPLSVSFSAGCVALPALINIKAVIEQRQCTGVWNQKDELPIEVDLGKKCWYHSIFACPILRQQTTDNNPPMKLVCGHIISRDALNKMFNGSKLKCPYCPMEQSPGDAKQIFF
;
A
#
# COMPACT_ATOMS: atom_id res chain seq x y z
N MET A 1 -15.01 0.88 -30.69
CA MET A 1 -15.79 -0.32 -31.08
C MET A 1 -16.75 0.03 -32.22
N GLY A 2 -16.29 0.12 -33.47
CA GLY A 2 -17.08 0.73 -34.56
C GLY A 2 -17.13 -0.04 -35.88
N SER A 3 -16.77 -1.33 -35.93
CA SER A 3 -16.70 -2.08 -37.19
C SER A 3 -17.20 -3.53 -37.14
N LEU A 4 -17.74 -4.02 -36.02
CA LEU A 4 -18.25 -5.40 -35.94
C LEU A 4 -19.62 -5.57 -36.63
N VAL A 5 -20.34 -4.45 -36.88
CA VAL A 5 -21.65 -4.42 -37.56
C VAL A 5 -21.56 -4.83 -39.04
N TYR A 6 -20.36 -4.88 -39.64
CA TYR A 6 -20.18 -5.25 -41.06
C TYR A 6 -19.65 -6.68 -41.29
N LEU A 7 -19.56 -7.52 -40.26
CA LEU A 7 -19.18 -8.93 -40.44
C LEU A 7 -20.29 -9.70 -41.15
N ARG A 8 -20.09 -10.03 -42.44
CA ARG A 8 -21.03 -10.82 -43.25
C ARG A 8 -21.35 -12.20 -42.66
N GLN A 9 -20.51 -12.70 -41.76
CA GLN A 9 -20.61 -14.03 -41.16
C GLN A 9 -21.28 -14.01 -39.77
N GLY A 10 -21.73 -12.84 -39.29
CA GLY A 10 -22.27 -12.70 -37.94
C GLY A 10 -21.18 -12.58 -36.88
N ILE A 11 -21.56 -12.11 -35.70
CA ILE A 11 -20.65 -11.88 -34.57
C ILE A 11 -20.24 -13.23 -33.94
N GLU A 12 -21.14 -14.22 -33.97
CA GLU A 12 -20.92 -15.57 -33.47
C GLU A 12 -19.76 -16.31 -34.18
N ASN A 13 -19.46 -15.99 -35.44
CA ASN A 13 -18.40 -16.63 -36.22
C ASN A 13 -17.11 -15.79 -36.28
N SER A 14 -17.01 -14.73 -35.47
CA SER A 14 -15.83 -13.88 -35.43
C SER A 14 -14.64 -14.63 -34.80
N PRO A 15 -13.40 -14.45 -35.29
CA PRO A 15 -12.21 -14.94 -34.59
C PRO A 15 -12.05 -14.30 -33.19
N TYR A 16 -12.77 -13.21 -32.93
CA TYR A 16 -12.82 -12.51 -31.64
C TYR A 16 -14.07 -12.83 -30.81
N VAL A 17 -14.84 -13.87 -31.13
CA VAL A 17 -16.07 -14.22 -30.38
C VAL A 17 -15.81 -14.42 -28.89
N HIS A 18 -14.60 -14.87 -28.53
CA HIS A 18 -14.17 -15.00 -27.14
C HIS A 18 -14.15 -13.66 -26.37
N LEU A 19 -13.96 -12.51 -27.05
CA LEU A 19 -14.05 -11.18 -26.42
C LEU A 19 -15.48 -10.74 -26.10
N LEU A 20 -16.47 -11.53 -26.54
CA LEU A 20 -17.90 -11.26 -26.37
C LEU A 20 -18.57 -12.32 -25.50
N ASP A 21 -17.78 -13.18 -24.84
CA ASP A 21 -18.29 -14.15 -23.88
C ASP A 21 -19.00 -13.40 -22.75
N ALA A 22 -20.21 -13.85 -22.39
CA ALA A 22 -21.04 -13.24 -21.36
C ALA A 22 -20.32 -13.20 -20.00
N ASN A 23 -19.40 -14.13 -19.75
CA ASN A 23 -18.59 -14.16 -18.54
C ASN A 23 -17.68 -12.93 -18.40
N GLN A 24 -17.24 -12.33 -19.51
CA GLN A 24 -16.38 -11.14 -19.47
C GLN A 24 -17.14 -9.88 -19.05
N TRP A 25 -18.47 -9.88 -19.12
CA TRP A 25 -19.27 -8.72 -18.76
C TRP A 25 -19.12 -8.36 -17.28
N ALA A 26 -19.04 -9.37 -16.39
CA ALA A 26 -18.82 -9.15 -14.97
C ALA A 26 -17.46 -8.48 -14.72
N ASP A 27 -16.39 -9.02 -15.32
CA ASP A 27 -15.04 -8.44 -15.21
C ASP A 27 -14.99 -7.00 -15.76
N ILE A 28 -15.65 -6.74 -16.89
CA ILE A 28 -15.75 -5.40 -17.48
C ILE A 28 -16.47 -4.44 -16.53
N CYS A 29 -17.59 -4.86 -15.93
CA CYS A 29 -18.30 -4.06 -14.95
C CYS A 29 -17.43 -3.74 -13.72
N ASP A 30 -16.66 -4.70 -13.23
CA ASP A 30 -15.77 -4.52 -12.08
C ASP A 30 -14.61 -3.56 -12.42
N ILE A 31 -13.99 -3.73 -13.58
CA ILE A 31 -12.92 -2.84 -14.07
C ILE A 31 -13.45 -1.42 -14.26
N PHE A 32 -14.61 -1.28 -14.92
CA PHE A 32 -15.21 0.03 -15.17
C PHE A 32 -15.58 0.73 -13.87
N THR A 33 -16.20 0.02 -12.93
CA THR A 33 -16.53 0.56 -11.60
C THR A 33 -15.29 1.05 -10.89
N ARG A 34 -14.24 0.22 -10.84
CA ARG A 34 -12.98 0.57 -10.17
C ARG A 34 -12.33 1.81 -10.77
N ASP A 35 -12.22 1.86 -12.09
CA ASP A 35 -11.53 2.94 -12.78
C ASP A 35 -12.36 4.24 -12.72
N ALA A 36 -13.69 4.16 -12.79
CA ALA A 36 -14.58 5.30 -12.60
C ALA A 36 -14.50 5.86 -11.17
N CYS A 37 -14.52 4.99 -10.17
CA CYS A 37 -14.31 5.37 -8.77
C CYS A 37 -12.95 6.08 -8.59
N ALA A 38 -11.87 5.51 -9.13
CA ALA A 38 -10.53 6.11 -9.06
C ALA A 38 -10.48 7.50 -9.73
N LEU A 39 -11.09 7.65 -10.91
CA LEU A 39 -11.15 8.92 -11.64
C LEU A 39 -11.92 9.98 -10.86
N LEU A 40 -13.00 9.58 -10.17
CA LEU A 40 -13.83 10.47 -9.37
C LEU A 40 -13.31 10.70 -7.95
N GLY A 41 -12.23 10.03 -7.54
CA GLY A 41 -11.72 10.06 -6.17
C GLY A 41 -12.69 9.42 -5.15
N LEU A 42 -13.52 8.47 -5.60
CA LEU A 42 -14.45 7.72 -4.78
C LEU A 42 -13.87 6.35 -4.44
N SER A 43 -14.25 5.80 -3.28
CA SER A 43 -13.93 4.41 -2.94
C SER A 43 -14.87 3.46 -3.67
N VAL A 44 -14.34 2.33 -4.13
CA VAL A 44 -15.15 1.25 -4.73
C VAL A 44 -15.99 0.56 -3.67
N GLU A 45 -15.38 0.26 -2.54
CA GLU A 45 -16.06 -0.31 -1.39
C GLU A 45 -16.54 0.79 -0.44
N SER A 46 -17.63 0.52 0.28
CA SER A 46 -18.16 1.45 1.27
C SER A 46 -17.19 1.58 2.46
N PRO A 47 -16.69 2.80 2.78
CA PRO A 47 -15.77 2.99 3.89
C PRO A 47 -16.34 2.53 5.23
N LEU A 48 -17.66 2.67 5.43
CA LEU A 48 -18.34 2.18 6.63
C LEU A 48 -18.33 0.66 6.72
N SER A 49 -18.60 -0.03 5.60
CA SER A 49 -18.62 -1.49 5.55
C SER A 49 -17.22 -2.08 5.79
N VAL A 50 -16.21 -1.49 5.15
CA VAL A 50 -14.79 -1.85 5.35
C VAL A 50 -14.38 -1.63 6.80
N SER A 51 -14.66 -0.45 7.36
CA SER A 51 -14.28 -0.11 8.74
C SER A 51 -14.98 -1.01 9.76
N PHE A 52 -16.27 -1.30 9.57
CA PHE A 52 -17.01 -2.21 10.44
C PHE A 52 -16.44 -3.63 10.39
N SER A 53 -16.18 -4.14 9.19
CA SER A 53 -15.62 -5.50 8.99
C SER A 53 -14.22 -5.63 9.59
N ALA A 54 -13.34 -4.65 9.33
CA ALA A 54 -12.02 -4.59 9.95
C ALA A 54 -12.12 -4.52 11.49
N GLY A 55 -13.06 -3.73 12.01
CA GLY A 55 -13.36 -3.65 13.43
C GLY A 55 -13.78 -4.99 14.02
N CYS A 56 -14.64 -5.75 13.35
CA CYS A 56 -15.04 -7.10 13.79
C CYS A 56 -13.84 -8.06 13.88
N VAL A 57 -12.89 -7.96 12.94
CA VAL A 57 -11.65 -8.76 12.96
C VAL A 57 -10.72 -8.33 14.10
N ALA A 58 -10.57 -7.02 14.32
CA ALA A 58 -9.69 -6.47 15.34
C ALA A 58 -10.21 -6.63 16.77
N LEU A 59 -11.53 -6.61 16.96
CA LEU A 59 -12.17 -6.53 18.27
C LEU A 59 -11.73 -7.61 19.27
N PRO A 60 -11.63 -8.91 18.91
CA PRO A 60 -11.16 -9.93 19.85
C PRO A 60 -9.74 -9.67 20.37
N ALA A 61 -8.82 -9.23 19.51
CA ALA A 61 -7.45 -8.89 19.89
C ALA A 61 -7.41 -7.68 20.83
N LEU A 62 -8.24 -6.67 20.55
CA LEU A 62 -8.38 -5.45 21.36
C LEU A 62 -8.97 -5.74 22.75
N ILE A 63 -9.96 -6.63 22.86
CA ILE A 63 -10.53 -7.03 24.15
C ILE A 63 -9.47 -7.76 25.00
N ASN A 64 -8.74 -8.69 24.40
CA ASN A 64 -7.69 -9.44 25.08
C ASN A 64 -6.60 -8.51 25.63
N ILE A 65 -6.17 -7.53 24.84
CA ILE A 65 -5.11 -6.63 25.30
C ILE A 65 -5.57 -5.65 26.36
N LYS A 66 -6.82 -5.17 26.28
CA LYS A 66 -7.41 -4.36 27.34
C LYS A 66 -7.33 -5.08 28.69
N ALA A 67 -7.71 -6.36 28.73
CA ALA A 67 -7.64 -7.16 29.95
C ALA A 67 -6.21 -7.29 30.49
N VAL A 68 -5.21 -7.46 29.61
CA VAL A 68 -3.79 -7.53 30.00
C VAL A 68 -3.29 -6.20 30.56
N ILE A 69 -3.65 -5.08 29.94
CA ILE A 69 -3.25 -3.73 30.38
C ILE A 69 -3.82 -3.43 31.77
N GLU A 70 -5.11 -3.74 31.99
CA GLU A 70 -5.79 -3.54 33.28
C GLU A 70 -5.20 -4.41 34.39
N GLN A 71 -4.87 -5.68 34.10
CA GLN A 71 -4.30 -6.60 35.08
C GLN A 71 -2.84 -6.30 35.44
N ARG A 72 -2.02 -5.88 34.47
CA ARG A 72 -0.56 -5.72 34.65
C ARG A 72 -0.13 -4.30 35.03
N GLN A 73 -1.07 -3.36 35.21
CA GLN A 73 -0.78 -1.93 35.45
C GLN A 73 0.29 -1.39 34.51
N CYS A 74 0.24 -1.77 33.24
CA CYS A 74 1.20 -1.34 32.24
C CYS A 74 0.89 0.09 31.76
N THR A 75 0.99 1.07 32.67
CA THR A 75 0.73 2.49 32.44
C THR A 75 1.71 3.15 31.48
N GLY A 76 2.80 2.47 31.13
CA GLY A 76 3.82 2.94 30.17
C GLY A 76 3.76 2.33 28.78
N VAL A 77 2.85 1.38 28.49
CA VAL A 77 2.77 0.73 27.16
C VAL A 77 2.35 1.72 26.07
N TRP A 78 1.60 2.75 26.43
CA TRP A 78 1.19 3.82 25.51
C TRP A 78 2.26 4.92 25.32
N ASN A 79 3.45 4.78 25.91
CA ASN A 79 4.49 5.80 25.81
C ASN A 79 5.55 5.41 24.79
N GLN A 80 5.28 5.68 23.50
CA GLN A 80 6.30 6.24 22.61
C GLN A 80 5.77 6.67 21.23
N LYS A 81 4.64 6.15 20.72
CA LYS A 81 4.22 6.38 19.31
C LYS A 81 2.71 6.28 18.98
N ASP A 82 1.80 6.29 19.94
CA ASP A 82 0.35 6.06 19.68
C ASP A 82 0.06 4.71 18.96
N GLU A 83 0.94 3.72 19.11
CA GLU A 83 0.82 2.39 18.50
C GLU A 83 0.36 1.35 19.54
N LEU A 84 -0.41 0.36 19.09
CA LEU A 84 -0.73 -0.81 19.90
C LEU A 84 0.53 -1.70 20.00
N PRO A 85 0.79 -2.34 21.15
CA PRO A 85 1.94 -3.25 21.31
C PRO A 85 1.72 -4.62 20.63
N ILE A 86 0.65 -4.76 19.85
CA ILE A 86 0.31 -5.95 19.07
C ILE A 86 -0.01 -5.54 17.64
N GLU A 87 0.30 -6.43 16.70
CA GLU A 87 -0.15 -6.30 15.33
C GLU A 87 -1.48 -7.03 15.14
N VAL A 88 -2.41 -6.40 14.43
CA VAL A 88 -3.69 -6.99 14.05
C VAL A 88 -3.66 -7.25 12.55
N ASP A 89 -3.60 -8.52 12.15
CA ASP A 89 -3.65 -8.90 10.74
C ASP A 89 -5.10 -8.83 10.23
N LEU A 90 -5.38 -7.81 9.42
CA LEU A 90 -6.67 -7.60 8.75
C LEU A 90 -6.77 -8.32 7.39
N GLY A 91 -5.71 -9.02 6.98
CA GLY A 91 -5.60 -9.66 5.68
C GLY A 91 -5.31 -8.69 4.53
N LYS A 92 -4.86 -9.26 3.41
CA LYS A 92 -4.40 -8.51 2.22
C LYS A 92 -5.45 -7.59 1.59
N LYS A 93 -6.73 -7.86 1.80
CA LYS A 93 -7.83 -7.04 1.28
C LYS A 93 -7.87 -5.65 1.91
N CYS A 94 -7.33 -5.50 3.12
CA CYS A 94 -7.30 -4.23 3.84
C CYS A 94 -5.98 -3.46 3.62
N TRP A 95 -5.14 -3.88 2.66
CA TRP A 95 -3.87 -3.22 2.35
C TRP A 95 -4.10 -2.12 1.31
N TYR A 96 -4.55 -0.95 1.78
CA TYR A 96 -4.84 0.21 0.92
C TYR A 96 -3.63 1.09 0.65
N HIS A 97 -2.61 1.02 1.51
CA HIS A 97 -1.43 1.85 1.43
C HIS A 97 -0.20 0.96 1.57
N SER A 98 0.76 1.19 0.70
CA SER A 98 2.05 0.55 0.81
C SER A 98 2.85 1.19 1.94
N ILE A 99 3.33 0.35 2.86
CA ILE A 99 4.12 0.76 4.02
C ILE A 99 5.57 0.41 3.78
N PHE A 100 6.47 1.36 4.01
CA PHE A 100 7.91 1.11 4.04
C PHE A 100 8.47 1.43 5.43
N ALA A 101 9.14 0.46 6.04
CA ALA A 101 9.90 0.66 7.26
C ALA A 101 11.38 0.84 6.91
N CYS A 102 11.94 1.98 7.32
CA CYS A 102 13.35 2.28 7.14
C CYS A 102 14.21 1.30 7.94
N PRO A 103 15.04 0.48 7.29
CA PRO A 103 15.86 -0.50 7.99
C PRO A 103 17.01 0.12 8.81
N ILE A 104 17.42 1.35 8.48
CA ILE A 104 18.49 2.07 9.17
C ILE A 104 18.00 2.72 10.46
N LEU A 105 16.86 3.44 10.37
CA LEU A 105 16.26 4.10 11.52
C LEU A 105 15.26 3.25 12.27
N ARG A 106 14.94 2.05 11.75
CA ARG A 106 13.96 1.11 12.30
C ARG A 106 12.61 1.80 12.59
N GLN A 107 12.17 2.62 11.64
CA GLN A 107 10.93 3.39 11.75
C GLN A 107 10.17 3.38 10.42
N GLN A 108 8.85 3.34 10.50
CA GLN A 108 7.97 3.53 9.35
C GLN A 108 8.17 4.91 8.72
N THR A 109 8.17 4.99 7.39
CA THR A 109 8.22 6.25 6.67
C THR A 109 6.87 6.98 6.71
N THR A 110 6.94 8.29 6.63
CA THR A 110 5.77 9.18 6.63
C THR A 110 5.87 10.15 5.44
N ASP A 111 4.85 10.98 5.21
CA ASP A 111 4.89 12.00 4.16
C ASP A 111 6.07 12.99 4.35
N ASN A 112 6.43 13.26 5.61
CA ASN A 112 7.57 14.13 5.97
C ASN A 112 8.92 13.41 5.88
N ASN A 113 8.95 12.09 6.14
CA ASN A 113 10.14 11.24 6.03
C ASN A 113 9.87 10.07 5.05
N PRO A 114 9.76 10.36 3.74
CA PRO A 114 9.35 9.36 2.76
C PRO A 114 10.48 8.37 2.42
N PRO A 115 10.16 7.24 1.78
CA PRO A 115 11.15 6.32 1.23
C PRO A 115 11.90 6.96 0.06
N MET A 116 13.22 6.87 0.10
CA MET A 116 14.17 7.42 -0.86
C MET A 116 14.96 6.27 -1.49
N LYS A 117 14.86 6.13 -2.81
CA LYS A 117 15.63 5.17 -3.60
C LYS A 117 16.99 5.77 -3.98
N LEU A 118 18.05 5.07 -3.62
CA LEU A 118 19.43 5.33 -4.00
C LEU A 118 19.69 4.96 -5.46
N VAL A 119 20.78 5.45 -6.06
CA VAL A 119 21.18 5.15 -7.45
C VAL A 119 21.44 3.66 -7.68
N CYS A 120 21.86 2.94 -6.63
CA CYS A 120 22.04 1.49 -6.65
C CYS A 120 20.72 0.70 -6.54
N GLY A 121 19.58 1.38 -6.34
CA GLY A 121 18.26 0.76 -6.22
C GLY A 121 17.81 0.45 -4.78
N HIS A 122 18.72 0.46 -3.79
CA HIS A 122 18.33 0.30 -2.38
C HIS A 122 17.51 1.48 -1.86
N ILE A 123 16.63 1.21 -0.91
CA ILE A 123 15.67 2.19 -0.38
C ILE A 123 15.97 2.42 1.10
N ILE A 124 16.05 3.69 1.50
CA ILE A 124 16.18 4.15 2.88
C ILE A 124 15.24 5.35 3.09
N SER A 125 14.96 5.77 4.32
CA SER A 125 14.15 6.98 4.52
C SER A 125 14.94 8.27 4.30
N ARG A 126 14.25 9.38 4.05
CA ARG A 126 14.85 10.72 3.90
C ARG A 126 15.71 11.13 5.11
N ASP A 127 15.25 10.87 6.32
CA ASP A 127 16.00 11.15 7.54
C ASP A 127 17.27 10.31 7.64
N ALA A 128 17.21 9.04 7.23
CA ALA A 128 18.38 8.17 7.22
C ALA A 128 19.39 8.66 6.20
N LEU A 129 18.92 9.06 5.01
CA LEU A 129 19.73 9.64 3.96
C LEU A 129 20.46 10.90 4.44
N ASN A 130 19.74 11.81 5.11
CA ASN A 130 20.33 13.05 5.63
C ASN A 130 21.32 12.78 6.77
N LYS A 131 21.04 11.82 7.67
CA LYS A 131 21.95 11.44 8.76
C LYS A 131 23.22 10.74 8.28
N MET A 132 23.13 9.99 7.18
CA MET A 132 24.26 9.28 6.56
C MET A 132 25.05 10.14 5.57
N PHE A 133 24.70 11.41 5.41
CA PHE A 133 25.42 12.31 4.52
C PHE A 133 26.55 13.03 5.26
N ASN A 134 27.76 12.88 4.75
CA ASN A 134 28.99 13.38 5.39
C ASN A 134 29.48 14.69 4.75
N GLY A 135 28.63 15.43 4.04
CA GLY A 135 28.99 16.69 3.36
C GLY A 135 29.53 16.54 1.94
N SER A 136 30.10 15.39 1.57
CA SER A 136 30.64 15.15 0.21
C SER A 136 29.95 14.01 -0.54
N LYS A 137 29.74 12.87 0.12
CA LYS A 137 29.14 11.67 -0.47
C LYS A 137 28.31 10.92 0.56
N LEU A 138 27.32 10.20 0.06
CA LEU A 138 26.53 9.24 0.80
C LEU A 138 26.89 7.83 0.33
N LYS A 139 27.21 6.92 1.27
CA LYS A 139 27.44 5.51 0.97
C LYS A 139 26.18 4.70 1.23
N CYS A 140 25.86 3.78 0.34
CA CYS A 140 24.77 2.85 0.59
C CYS A 140 25.12 1.90 1.76
N PRO A 141 24.21 1.65 2.70
CA PRO A 141 24.46 0.72 3.80
C PRO A 141 24.49 -0.75 3.36
N TYR A 142 23.98 -1.06 2.17
CA TYR A 142 23.85 -2.43 1.65
C TYR A 142 24.91 -2.81 0.61
N CYS A 143 25.57 -1.83 0.00
CA CYS A 143 26.49 -2.06 -1.10
C CYS A 143 27.57 -0.96 -1.13
N PRO A 144 28.71 -1.19 -1.82
CA PRO A 144 29.82 -0.23 -1.83
C PRO A 144 29.55 1.04 -2.68
N MET A 145 28.36 1.18 -3.25
CA MET A 145 28.03 2.32 -4.12
C MET A 145 27.95 3.63 -3.33
N GLU A 146 28.56 4.67 -3.87
CA GLU A 146 28.52 6.04 -3.35
C GLU A 146 27.74 6.94 -4.30
N GLN A 147 27.09 7.97 -3.76
CA GLN A 147 26.32 8.93 -4.54
C GLN A 147 26.27 10.30 -3.87
N SER A 148 25.78 11.32 -4.58
CA SER A 148 25.35 12.55 -3.92
C SER A 148 23.95 12.34 -3.28
N PRO A 149 23.62 13.09 -2.21
CA PRO A 149 22.27 13.04 -1.61
C PRO A 149 21.17 13.44 -2.58
N GLY A 150 21.46 14.38 -3.49
CA GLY A 150 20.51 14.90 -4.47
C GLY A 150 20.11 13.87 -5.54
N ASP A 151 20.93 12.84 -5.75
CA ASP A 151 20.62 11.78 -6.73
C ASP A 151 19.55 10.80 -6.23
N ALA A 152 19.26 10.80 -4.93
CA ALA A 152 18.22 9.93 -4.38
C ALA A 152 16.83 10.45 -4.77
N LYS A 153 15.99 9.52 -5.24
CA LYS A 153 14.63 9.85 -5.68
C LYS A 153 13.62 9.30 -4.70
N GLN A 154 12.67 10.15 -4.31
CA GLN A 154 11.50 9.68 -3.58
C GLN A 154 10.73 8.68 -4.44
N ILE A 155 10.26 7.60 -3.80
CA ILE A 155 9.38 6.63 -4.44
C ILE A 155 8.01 6.67 -3.78
N PHE A 156 7.00 6.36 -4.58
CA PHE A 156 5.63 6.16 -4.13
C PHE A 156 5.30 4.69 -4.42
N PHE A 157 4.72 4.03 -3.43
CA PHE A 157 4.32 2.63 -3.50
C PHE A 157 2.80 2.52 -3.50
#